data_AF-A0A660YUM7-F1
#
_entry.id   AF-A0A660YUM7-F1
#
_cell.length_a   1.000
_cell.length_b   1.000
_cell.length_c   1.000
_cell.angle_alpha   90.00
_cell.angle_beta   90.00
_cell.angle_gamma   90.00
#
_symmetry.space_group_name_H-M   'P 1'
#
loop_
_entity.id
_entity.type
_entity.pdbx_description
1 polymer ?
#
loop_
_entity_poly.entity_id
_entity_poly.type
_entity_poly.pdbx_seq_one_letter_code
_entity_poly.pdbx_strand_id
1 'polypeptide(L)'
;MKLRVIITLTLVSMLILAAQVWGEDSLTASKGYNWSSFFGKPFFANSNTLVLVHSTPLIQGVQLPSYKSPKKALMLSALLPGAGELYAKSRLKSLVFFSIEVAAWVSYVYFYKDGKRQEDQYINYADQNWSREVWENWWNIVPEDEKKTTFASETLPDTKTQQYYEMIGKYDKFNAGWNDVQWTTWQEGYKNTSGRRLYYMDLRYWSNRALKYATAATMIVLANHVISALDAAWTAHRHNQSQAPVAIQLRYVQWEGQPQMVAELTLKW
;
A
#
# COMPACT_ATOMS: atom_id res chain seq x y z
N MET A 1 -17.50 -11.17 -14.33
CA MET A 1 -17.93 -10.60 -13.04
C MET A 1 -17.11 -11.10 -11.84
N LYS A 2 -16.79 -12.41 -11.76
CA LYS A 2 -16.05 -13.02 -10.64
C LYS A 2 -14.64 -12.46 -10.38
N LEU A 3 -13.84 -12.19 -11.42
CA LEU A 3 -12.46 -11.67 -11.26
C LEU A 3 -12.43 -10.22 -10.71
N ARG A 4 -13.43 -9.39 -11.05
CA ARG A 4 -13.53 -8.00 -10.59
C ARG A 4 -13.81 -7.90 -9.09
N VAL A 5 -14.62 -8.81 -8.56
CA VAL A 5 -14.99 -8.87 -7.13
C VAL A 5 -13.80 -9.32 -6.28
N ILE A 6 -13.03 -10.31 -6.74
CA ILE A 6 -11.86 -10.84 -6.02
C ILE A 6 -10.74 -9.78 -5.93
N ILE A 7 -10.49 -9.02 -7.00
CA ILE A 7 -9.48 -7.95 -7.02
C ILE A 7 -9.89 -6.76 -6.14
N THR A 8 -11.17 -6.38 -6.14
CA THR A 8 -11.65 -5.29 -5.25
C THR A 8 -11.61 -5.68 -3.77
N LEU A 9 -11.95 -6.93 -3.42
CA LEU A 9 -11.84 -7.41 -2.03
C LEU A 9 -10.40 -7.46 -1.51
N THR A 10 -9.44 -7.84 -2.35
CA THR A 10 -8.00 -7.93 -1.97
C THR A 10 -7.32 -6.57 -1.85
N LEU A 11 -7.72 -5.59 -2.66
CA LEU A 11 -7.19 -4.22 -2.57
C LEU A 11 -7.77 -3.46 -1.37
N VAL A 12 -9.06 -3.67 -1.07
CA VAL A 12 -9.71 -3.08 0.11
C VAL A 12 -9.12 -3.68 1.39
N SER A 13 -8.80 -4.98 1.44
CA SER A 13 -8.12 -5.55 2.61
C SER A 13 -6.71 -5.01 2.81
N MET A 14 -5.93 -4.78 1.74
CA MET A 14 -4.60 -4.15 1.84
C MET A 14 -4.67 -2.71 2.37
N LEU A 15 -5.64 -1.92 1.90
CA LEU A 15 -5.87 -0.56 2.39
C LEU A 15 -6.37 -0.53 3.84
N ILE A 16 -7.22 -1.49 4.23
CA ILE A 16 -7.66 -1.64 5.62
C ILE A 16 -6.48 -2.03 6.51
N LEU A 17 -5.61 -2.93 6.08
CA LEU A 17 -4.40 -3.31 6.84
C LEU A 17 -3.44 -2.13 6.99
N ALA A 18 -3.23 -1.34 5.93
CA ALA A 18 -2.43 -0.12 6.02
C ALA A 18 -3.06 0.91 6.98
N ALA A 19 -4.37 1.12 6.91
CA ALA A 19 -5.09 2.03 7.82
C ALA A 19 -5.10 1.55 9.28
N GLN A 20 -5.21 0.23 9.51
CA GLN A 20 -5.13 -0.37 10.85
C GLN A 20 -3.76 -0.19 11.48
N VAL A 21 -2.70 -0.35 10.69
CA VAL A 21 -1.33 -0.09 11.15
C VAL A 21 -1.20 1.36 11.61
N TRP A 22 -1.70 2.32 10.83
CA TRP A 22 -1.64 3.75 11.14
C TRP A 22 -2.60 4.18 12.27
N GLY A 23 -3.65 3.39 12.53
CA GLY A 23 -4.78 3.75 13.36
C GLY A 23 -4.75 3.29 14.83
N GLU A 24 -3.66 2.69 15.34
CA GLU A 24 -3.59 2.27 16.76
C GLU A 24 -3.84 3.42 17.76
N ASP A 25 -3.75 4.70 17.34
CA ASP A 25 -4.16 5.87 18.16
C ASP A 25 -5.25 6.77 17.50
N SER A 26 -5.87 6.38 16.39
CA SER A 26 -6.87 7.26 15.73
C SER A 26 -7.90 6.51 14.89
N LEU A 27 -8.76 5.72 15.54
CA LEU A 27 -9.99 5.22 14.92
C LEU A 27 -11.19 6.12 15.26
N THR A 28 -11.23 7.33 14.70
CA THR A 28 -12.50 8.08 14.53
C THR A 28 -12.46 9.04 13.34
N ALA A 29 -12.10 8.58 12.13
CA ALA A 29 -12.29 9.40 10.94
C ALA A 29 -12.57 8.58 9.67
N SER A 30 -13.75 7.98 9.62
CA SER A 30 -14.40 7.63 8.34
C SER A 30 -15.90 7.44 8.56
N LYS A 31 -16.59 8.51 8.97
CA LYS A 31 -18.03 8.60 8.71
C LYS A 31 -18.22 9.00 7.24
N GLY A 32 -18.67 8.05 6.43
CA GLY A 32 -19.55 8.34 5.30
C GLY A 32 -18.94 8.77 3.96
N TYR A 33 -17.82 8.18 3.50
CA TYR A 33 -17.42 8.33 2.08
C TYR A 33 -17.77 7.11 1.25
N ASN A 34 -18.69 7.30 0.29
CA ASN A 34 -19.12 6.27 -0.64
C ASN A 34 -18.13 6.16 -1.83
N TRP A 35 -17.12 5.30 -1.67
CA TRP A 35 -16.07 5.02 -2.67
C TRP A 35 -16.57 4.52 -4.03
N SER A 36 -17.82 4.02 -4.13
CA SER A 36 -18.42 3.62 -5.41
C SER A 36 -18.69 4.80 -6.35
N SER A 37 -18.80 6.02 -5.82
CA SER A 37 -19.01 7.24 -6.61
C SER A 37 -17.72 7.77 -7.25
N PHE A 38 -16.56 7.51 -6.64
CA PHE A 38 -15.24 7.97 -7.11
C PHE A 38 -14.79 7.22 -8.38
N PHE A 39 -15.10 5.92 -8.46
CA PHE A 39 -14.86 5.09 -9.64
C PHE A 39 -16.09 4.99 -10.57
N GLY A 40 -17.24 5.54 -10.17
CA GLY A 40 -18.54 5.28 -10.80
C GLY A 40 -19.22 6.45 -11.53
N LYS A 41 -18.82 7.71 -11.35
CA LYS A 41 -19.46 8.85 -12.05
C LYS A 41 -18.50 9.64 -12.94
N PRO A 42 -18.91 10.00 -14.18
CA PRO A 42 -18.12 10.86 -15.04
C PRO A 42 -18.18 12.31 -14.53
N PHE A 43 -17.05 12.84 -14.07
CA PHE A 43 -16.82 14.28 -14.00
C PHE A 43 -16.55 14.78 -15.42
N PHE A 44 -17.60 15.20 -16.13
CA PHE A 44 -17.67 16.32 -17.10
C PHE A 44 -18.98 16.22 -17.88
N ALA A 45 -19.61 17.37 -18.05
CA ALA A 45 -20.92 17.59 -18.64
C ALA A 45 -21.01 17.10 -20.09
N ASN A 46 -22.16 16.54 -20.45
CA ASN A 46 -22.59 16.34 -21.83
C ASN A 46 -22.62 17.70 -22.54
N SER A 47 -21.55 18.06 -23.25
CA SER A 47 -21.70 18.83 -24.47
C SER A 47 -21.94 17.84 -25.59
N ASN A 48 -23.21 17.41 -25.73
CA ASN A 48 -23.66 16.68 -26.91
C ASN A 48 -23.63 17.65 -28.09
N THR A 49 -22.44 17.88 -28.65
CA THR A 49 -22.34 18.56 -29.94
C THR A 49 -22.64 17.52 -31.00
N LEU A 50 -23.92 17.42 -31.38
CA LEU A 50 -24.34 16.68 -32.57
C LEU A 50 -23.68 17.33 -33.78
N VAL A 51 -22.61 16.72 -34.29
CA VAL A 51 -22.04 17.11 -35.57
C VAL A 51 -22.84 16.39 -36.66
N LEU A 52 -23.76 17.10 -37.29
CA LEU A 52 -24.40 16.66 -38.53
C LEU A 52 -23.35 16.66 -39.64
N VAL A 53 -22.79 15.49 -39.96
CA VAL A 53 -21.92 15.33 -41.12
C VAL A 53 -22.79 15.16 -42.35
N HIS A 54 -22.99 16.24 -43.11
CA HIS A 54 -23.57 16.18 -44.46
C HIS A 54 -22.48 15.67 -45.41
N SER A 55 -22.63 14.46 -45.95
CA SER A 55 -21.64 13.85 -46.84
C SER A 55 -21.75 14.41 -48.26
N THR A 56 -20.91 15.40 -48.58
CA THR A 56 -20.41 15.62 -49.95
C THR A 56 -18.98 15.05 -50.02
N PRO A 57 -18.59 14.30 -51.07
CA PRO A 57 -17.26 13.74 -51.15
C PRO A 57 -16.28 14.82 -51.61
N LEU A 58 -15.75 15.59 -50.65
CA LEU A 58 -14.51 16.33 -50.82
C LEU A 58 -13.51 15.77 -49.81
N ILE A 59 -12.52 15.04 -50.33
CA ILE A 59 -11.39 14.54 -49.54
C ILE A 59 -10.60 15.74 -49.03
N GLN A 60 -10.77 16.07 -47.74
CA GLN A 60 -9.77 16.77 -46.93
C GLN A 60 -9.99 16.42 -45.45
N GLY A 61 -9.11 15.57 -44.91
CA GLY A 61 -8.75 15.58 -43.50
C GLY A 61 -9.68 14.89 -42.48
N VAL A 62 -10.28 13.73 -42.78
CA VAL A 62 -10.83 12.89 -41.69
C VAL A 62 -9.68 12.42 -40.80
N GLN A 63 -9.42 13.14 -39.70
CA GLN A 63 -8.53 12.66 -38.65
C GLN A 63 -9.15 11.40 -38.06
N LEU A 64 -8.58 10.24 -38.39
CA LEU A 64 -9.00 8.99 -37.77
C LEU A 64 -8.83 9.10 -36.25
N PRO A 65 -9.81 8.66 -35.46
CA PRO A 65 -9.71 8.68 -34.01
C PRO A 65 -8.43 7.97 -33.54
N SER A 66 -7.63 8.66 -32.71
CA SER A 66 -6.35 8.12 -32.22
C SER A 66 -6.58 7.12 -31.10
N TYR A 67 -6.86 5.86 -31.49
CA TYR A 67 -7.02 4.76 -30.54
C TYR A 67 -5.77 4.56 -29.68
N LYS A 68 -6.00 4.27 -28.40
CA LYS A 68 -4.99 3.98 -27.37
C LYS A 68 -5.00 2.50 -27.03
N SER A 69 -3.83 1.88 -26.92
CA SER A 69 -3.75 0.46 -26.58
C SER A 69 -3.96 0.25 -25.08
N PRO A 70 -5.00 -0.51 -24.65
CA PRO A 70 -5.21 -0.82 -23.23
C PRO A 70 -4.04 -1.57 -22.60
N LYS A 71 -3.39 -2.46 -23.36
CA LYS A 71 -2.21 -3.21 -22.90
C LYS A 71 -1.03 -2.28 -22.62
N LYS A 72 -0.77 -1.32 -23.51
CA LYS A 72 0.29 -0.31 -23.30
C LYS A 72 -0.03 0.56 -22.09
N ALA A 73 -1.27 1.02 -21.96
CA ALA A 73 -1.70 1.81 -20.81
C ALA A 73 -1.49 1.06 -19.49
N LEU A 74 -1.87 -0.23 -19.45
CA LEU A 74 -1.65 -1.10 -18.29
C LEU A 74 -0.17 -1.17 -17.91
N MET A 75 0.70 -1.50 -18.87
CA MET A 75 2.13 -1.66 -18.60
C MET A 75 2.79 -0.36 -18.14
N LEU A 76 2.40 0.78 -18.73
CA LEU A 76 2.90 2.09 -18.32
C LEU A 76 2.57 2.38 -16.86
N SER A 77 1.32 2.16 -16.43
CA SER A 77 0.92 2.39 -15.04
C SER A 77 1.40 1.32 -14.06
N ALA A 78 1.66 0.11 -14.53
CA ALA A 78 2.32 -0.92 -13.73
C ALA A 78 3.78 -0.55 -13.41
N LEU A 79 4.47 0.16 -14.31
CA LEU A 79 5.82 0.67 -14.08
C LEU A 79 5.82 1.96 -13.27
N LEU A 80 4.93 2.88 -13.60
CA LEU A 80 4.81 4.18 -12.95
C LEU A 80 3.33 4.56 -12.83
N PRO A 81 2.75 4.50 -11.62
CA PRO A 81 1.35 4.83 -11.40
C PRO A 81 0.99 6.20 -11.97
N GLY A 82 -0.09 6.25 -12.74
CA GLY A 82 -0.57 7.44 -13.44
C GLY A 82 -0.05 7.62 -14.88
N ALA A 83 0.99 6.89 -15.32
CA ALA A 83 1.57 7.06 -16.66
C ALA A 83 0.65 6.56 -17.79
N GLY A 84 -0.04 5.45 -17.58
CA GLY A 84 -1.00 4.88 -18.52
C GLY A 84 -2.29 5.69 -18.64
N GLU A 85 -2.76 6.30 -17.54
CA GLU A 85 -3.88 7.23 -17.53
C GLU A 85 -3.54 8.50 -18.31
N LEU A 86 -2.30 9.00 -18.17
CA LEU A 86 -1.80 10.12 -18.97
C LEU A 86 -1.76 9.77 -20.46
N TYR A 87 -1.26 8.58 -20.79
CA TYR A 87 -1.29 8.03 -22.15
C TYR A 87 -2.73 7.96 -22.72
N ALA A 88 -3.69 7.58 -21.88
CA ALA A 88 -5.12 7.56 -22.19
C ALA A 88 -5.82 8.93 -22.04
N LYS A 89 -5.07 10.03 -21.94
CA LYS A 89 -5.53 11.44 -21.85
C LYS A 89 -6.31 11.80 -20.58
N SER A 90 -6.26 10.99 -19.53
CA SER A 90 -6.87 11.29 -18.23
C SER A 90 -5.85 11.94 -17.28
N ARG A 91 -5.66 13.26 -17.41
CA ARG A 91 -4.67 14.03 -16.64
C ARG A 91 -4.93 14.04 -15.13
N LEU A 92 -6.19 14.20 -14.73
CA LEU A 92 -6.55 14.26 -13.31
C LEU A 92 -6.25 12.93 -12.60
N LYS A 93 -6.62 11.80 -13.22
CA LYS A 93 -6.31 10.48 -12.66
C LYS A 93 -4.82 10.22 -12.58
N SER A 94 -4.08 10.59 -13.63
CA SER A 94 -2.62 10.51 -13.65
C SER A 94 -2.00 11.27 -12.48
N LEU A 95 -2.44 12.52 -12.25
CA LEU A 95 -1.96 13.35 -11.15
C LEU A 95 -2.25 12.71 -9.78
N VAL A 96 -3.45 12.16 -9.59
CA VAL A 96 -3.84 11.51 -8.32
C VAL A 96 -2.95 10.29 -8.03
N PHE A 97 -2.84 9.36 -8.98
CA PHE A 97 -2.03 8.14 -8.79
C PHE A 97 -0.56 8.45 -8.56
N PHE A 98 -0.02 9.41 -9.32
CA PHE A 98 1.37 9.86 -9.14
C PHE A 98 1.58 10.56 -7.79
N SER A 99 0.62 11.37 -7.33
CA SER A 99 0.73 12.05 -6.03
C SER A 99 0.70 11.06 -4.86
N ILE A 100 -0.15 10.03 -4.93
CA ILE A 100 -0.19 8.94 -3.94
C ILE A 100 1.15 8.21 -3.91
N GLU A 101 1.71 7.92 -5.09
CA GLU A 101 3.01 7.25 -5.22
C GLU A 101 4.13 8.04 -4.52
N VAL A 102 4.23 9.33 -4.82
CA VAL A 102 5.22 10.22 -4.19
C VAL A 102 5.02 10.31 -2.68
N ALA A 103 3.77 10.49 -2.23
CA ALA A 103 3.47 10.59 -0.79
C ALA A 103 3.82 9.30 -0.03
N ALA A 104 3.54 8.13 -0.62
CA ALA A 104 3.87 6.84 -0.03
C ALA A 104 5.38 6.62 0.06
N TRP A 105 6.15 6.93 -0.99
CA TRP A 105 7.62 6.84 -0.95
C TRP A 105 8.24 7.81 0.06
N VAL A 106 7.76 9.06 0.13
CA VAL A 106 8.21 10.03 1.14
C VAL A 106 7.94 9.50 2.55
N SER A 107 6.75 8.94 2.77
CA SER A 107 6.39 8.33 4.06
C SER A 107 7.30 7.15 4.40
N TYR A 108 7.56 6.25 3.44
CA TYR A 108 8.50 5.14 3.62
C TYR A 108 9.88 5.63 4.04
N VAL A 109 10.47 6.58 3.30
CA VAL A 109 11.81 7.08 3.59
C VAL A 109 11.87 7.73 4.97
N TYR A 110 10.86 8.53 5.33
CA TYR A 110 10.78 9.18 6.63
C TYR A 110 10.75 8.16 7.78
N PHE A 111 9.79 7.23 7.75
CA PHE A 111 9.61 6.25 8.82
C PHE A 111 10.72 5.21 8.87
N TYR A 112 11.29 4.82 7.72
CA TYR A 112 12.42 3.89 7.70
C TYR A 112 13.66 4.51 8.35
N LYS A 113 13.97 5.77 8.01
CA LYS A 113 15.09 6.50 8.64
C LYS A 113 14.89 6.67 10.14
N ASP A 114 13.68 7.04 10.56
CA ASP A 114 13.37 7.18 11.98
C ASP A 114 13.50 5.85 12.72
N GLY A 115 12.95 4.77 12.16
CA GLY A 115 13.08 3.42 12.70
C GLY A 115 14.53 2.98 12.86
N LYS A 116 15.37 3.15 11.82
CA LYS A 116 16.80 2.82 11.89
C LYS A 116 17.56 3.66 12.92
N ARG A 117 17.24 4.96 13.03
CA ARG A 117 17.84 5.83 14.05
C ARG A 117 17.53 5.35 15.47
N GLN A 118 16.28 4.96 15.74
CA GLN A 118 15.86 4.41 17.04
C GLN A 118 16.50 3.04 17.28
N GLU A 119 16.68 2.24 16.23
CA GLU A 119 17.39 0.97 16.27
C GLU A 119 18.83 1.12 16.73
N ASP A 120 19.58 2.01 16.08
CA ASP A 120 20.96 2.31 16.46
C ASP A 120 21.03 2.82 17.91
N GLN A 121 20.05 3.62 18.35
CA GLN A 121 19.97 4.12 19.72
C GLN A 121 19.79 2.99 20.73
N TYR A 122 18.83 2.08 20.54
CA TYR A 122 18.63 1.00 21.49
C TYR A 122 19.81 0.02 21.49
N ILE A 123 20.42 -0.26 20.33
CA ILE A 123 21.59 -1.13 20.22
C ILE A 123 22.75 -0.56 21.04
N ASN A 124 23.09 0.72 20.82
CA ASN A 124 24.16 1.39 21.56
C ASN A 124 23.85 1.46 23.06
N TYR A 125 22.58 1.71 23.42
CA TYR A 125 22.15 1.75 24.80
C TYR A 125 22.28 0.39 25.50
N ALA A 126 21.87 -0.70 24.84
CA ALA A 126 22.04 -2.05 25.35
C ALA A 126 23.53 -2.40 25.52
N ASP A 127 24.36 -2.06 24.54
CA ASP A 127 25.80 -2.33 24.58
C ASP A 127 26.53 -1.65 25.74
N GLN A 128 25.99 -0.52 26.23
CA GLN A 128 26.54 0.22 27.38
C GLN A 128 25.98 -0.24 28.73
N ASN A 129 24.78 -0.83 28.75
CA ASN A 129 24.01 -1.03 29.98
C ASN A 129 23.66 -2.50 30.29
N TRP A 130 23.85 -3.40 29.31
CA TRP A 130 23.58 -4.82 29.47
C TRP A 130 24.87 -5.63 29.31
N SER A 131 25.15 -6.52 30.27
CA SER A 131 26.33 -7.37 30.25
C SER A 131 25.95 -8.85 30.20
N ARG A 132 26.50 -9.55 29.20
CA ARG A 132 26.38 -11.01 29.08
C ARG A 132 26.97 -11.69 30.30
N GLU A 133 28.16 -11.26 30.72
CA GLU A 133 28.88 -11.86 31.84
C GLU A 133 28.10 -11.74 33.15
N VAL A 134 27.51 -10.56 33.42
CA VAL A 134 26.67 -10.35 34.61
C VAL A 134 25.44 -11.26 34.57
N TRP A 135 24.80 -11.37 33.40
CA TRP A 135 23.67 -12.28 33.22
C TRP A 135 24.06 -13.75 33.39
N GLU A 136 25.20 -14.19 32.86
CA GLU A 136 25.71 -15.56 32.99
C GLU A 136 26.03 -15.91 34.45
N ASN A 137 26.61 -14.96 35.21
CA ASN A 137 26.84 -15.12 36.64
C ASN A 137 25.53 -15.32 37.41
N TRP A 138 24.49 -14.57 37.07
CA TRP A 138 23.15 -14.79 37.61
C TRP A 138 22.58 -16.15 37.18
N TRP A 139 22.71 -16.51 35.90
CA TRP A 139 22.20 -17.78 35.37
C TRP A 139 22.82 -19.00 36.06
N ASN A 140 24.08 -18.90 36.50
CA ASN A 140 24.78 -19.97 37.21
C ASN A 140 24.24 -20.23 38.62
N ILE A 141 23.60 -19.25 39.27
CA ILE A 141 22.98 -19.43 40.58
C ILE A 141 21.50 -19.84 40.52
N VAL A 142 20.89 -19.83 39.33
CA VAL A 142 19.51 -20.30 39.12
C VAL A 142 19.47 -21.83 39.25
N PRO A 143 18.57 -22.40 40.09
CA PRO A 143 18.36 -23.84 40.19
C PRO A 143 17.98 -24.49 38.85
N GLU A 144 18.43 -25.73 38.62
CA GLU A 144 18.26 -26.42 37.33
C GLU A 144 16.79 -26.74 36.99
N ASP A 145 15.98 -26.98 38.01
CA ASP A 145 14.53 -27.13 37.89
C ASP A 145 13.88 -25.82 37.41
N GLU A 146 14.24 -24.69 38.01
CA GLU A 146 13.74 -23.37 37.63
C GLU A 146 14.13 -22.97 36.19
N LYS A 147 15.31 -23.37 35.74
CA LYS A 147 15.72 -23.18 34.33
C LYS A 147 14.77 -23.88 33.35
N LYS A 148 14.26 -25.06 33.73
CA LYS A 148 13.40 -25.92 32.89
C LYS A 148 11.91 -25.65 33.04
N THR A 149 11.49 -25.03 34.14
CA THR A 149 10.08 -24.71 34.41
C THR A 149 9.79 -23.25 34.09
N THR A 150 10.43 -22.34 34.82
CA THR A 150 10.17 -20.90 34.79
C THR A 150 10.82 -20.22 33.59
N PHE A 151 12.00 -20.68 33.17
CA PHE A 151 12.78 -20.06 32.10
C PHE A 151 12.89 -20.89 30.82
N ALA A 152 12.04 -21.90 30.67
CA ALA A 152 12.00 -22.82 29.53
C ALA A 152 11.83 -22.05 28.20
N SER A 153 12.94 -21.72 27.52
CA SER A 153 12.92 -20.91 26.29
C SER A 153 14.30 -20.81 25.63
N GLU A 154 14.31 -20.20 24.43
CA GLU A 154 15.44 -20.02 23.52
C GLU A 154 16.75 -19.57 24.18
N THR A 155 17.86 -20.10 23.66
CA THR A 155 19.22 -19.73 24.04
C THR A 155 19.59 -18.36 23.49
N LEU A 156 20.28 -17.55 24.29
CA LEU A 156 20.78 -16.26 23.83
C LEU A 156 21.82 -16.49 22.72
N PRO A 157 21.66 -15.92 21.51
CA PRO A 157 22.63 -16.08 20.43
C PRO A 157 24.01 -15.59 20.86
N ASP A 158 25.08 -16.30 20.52
CA ASP A 158 26.45 -15.91 20.91
C ASP A 158 26.91 -14.60 20.28
N THR A 159 26.42 -14.32 19.07
CA THR A 159 26.67 -13.08 18.33
C THR A 159 25.56 -12.06 18.58
N LYS A 160 25.91 -10.76 18.62
CA LYS A 160 24.98 -9.63 18.80
C LYS A 160 24.10 -9.38 17.56
N THR A 161 23.22 -10.32 17.25
CA THR A 161 22.23 -10.21 16.15
C THR A 161 21.00 -9.43 16.59
N GLN A 162 20.09 -9.16 15.65
CA GLN A 162 18.78 -8.59 15.98
C GLN A 162 18.01 -9.44 17.01
N GLN A 163 18.11 -10.78 16.92
CA GLN A 163 17.49 -11.68 17.89
C GLN A 163 18.09 -11.52 19.29
N TYR A 164 19.42 -11.34 19.39
CA TYR A 164 20.07 -11.05 20.67
C TYR A 164 19.48 -9.80 21.34
N TYR A 165 19.39 -8.69 20.60
CA TYR A 165 18.78 -7.45 21.10
C TYR A 165 17.28 -7.61 21.39
N GLU A 166 16.55 -8.41 20.59
CA GLU A 166 15.15 -8.69 20.90
C GLU A 166 14.99 -9.39 22.25
N MET A 167 15.81 -10.41 22.50
CA MET A 167 15.72 -11.27 23.66
C MET A 167 16.01 -10.52 24.97
N ILE A 168 17.10 -9.75 25.04
CA ILE A 168 17.53 -9.08 26.28
C ILE A 168 16.51 -8.08 26.85
N GLY A 169 15.61 -7.57 26.02
CA GLY A 169 14.49 -6.74 26.46
C GLY A 169 13.20 -7.53 26.72
N LYS A 170 12.92 -8.54 25.89
CA LYS A 170 11.62 -9.22 25.84
C LYS A 170 11.37 -10.18 27.00
N TYR A 171 12.40 -10.90 27.45
CA TYR A 171 12.22 -11.96 28.45
C TYR A 171 12.82 -11.56 29.81
N ASP A 172 12.05 -11.79 30.87
CA ASP A 172 12.45 -11.44 32.25
C ASP A 172 13.72 -12.17 32.70
N LYS A 173 14.01 -13.34 32.13
CA LYS A 173 15.25 -14.07 32.40
C LYS A 173 16.52 -13.29 32.05
N PHE A 174 16.44 -12.30 31.17
CA PHE A 174 17.59 -11.45 30.80
C PHE A 174 17.70 -10.18 31.62
N ASN A 175 16.75 -9.95 32.53
CA ASN A 175 16.68 -8.76 33.34
C ASN A 175 17.94 -8.57 34.22
N ALA A 176 18.49 -9.67 34.76
CA ALA A 176 19.67 -9.65 35.62
C ALA A 176 20.95 -9.10 34.96
N GLY A 177 21.00 -9.08 33.62
CA GLY A 177 22.13 -8.53 32.88
C GLY A 177 22.16 -7.00 32.80
N TRP A 178 21.07 -6.32 33.16
CA TRP A 178 21.02 -4.87 33.19
C TRP A 178 21.76 -4.34 34.42
N ASN A 179 22.66 -3.38 34.21
CA ASN A 179 23.56 -2.84 35.23
C ASN A 179 22.89 -1.99 36.33
N ASP A 180 21.57 -1.76 36.27
CA ASP A 180 20.77 -1.19 37.36
C ASP A 180 20.08 -2.25 38.24
N VAL A 181 20.15 -3.52 37.86
CA VAL A 181 19.55 -4.62 38.60
C VAL A 181 20.57 -5.17 39.60
N GLN A 182 20.25 -5.01 40.88
CA GLN A 182 21.01 -5.62 41.97
C GLN A 182 20.36 -6.95 42.35
N TRP A 183 21.19 -7.97 42.54
CA TRP A 183 20.74 -9.30 42.93
C TRP A 183 21.81 -10.00 43.77
N THR A 184 21.36 -10.65 44.83
CA THR A 184 22.12 -11.58 45.69
C THR A 184 21.50 -12.98 45.64
N THR A 185 20.19 -13.04 45.39
CA THR A 185 19.44 -14.27 45.14
C THR A 185 19.05 -14.37 43.68
N TRP A 186 18.81 -15.58 43.18
CA TRP A 186 18.39 -15.76 41.79
C TRP A 186 17.00 -15.13 41.53
N GLN A 187 16.14 -15.04 42.55
CA GLN A 187 14.81 -14.44 42.41
C GLN A 187 14.87 -12.92 42.14
N GLU A 188 15.80 -12.23 42.78
CA GLU A 188 15.98 -10.78 42.61
C GLU A 188 16.36 -10.41 41.18
N GLY A 189 17.24 -11.19 40.54
CA GLY A 189 17.75 -10.85 39.22
C GLY A 189 16.69 -10.81 38.11
N TYR A 190 15.61 -11.59 38.21
CA TYR A 190 14.52 -11.55 37.22
C TYR A 190 13.28 -10.75 37.66
N LYS A 191 13.03 -10.62 38.98
CA LYS A 191 11.85 -9.90 39.51
C LYS A 191 12.07 -8.39 39.64
N ASN A 192 13.29 -7.94 39.94
CA ASN A 192 13.56 -6.52 40.15
C ASN A 192 13.40 -5.76 38.82
N THR A 193 12.47 -4.81 38.75
CA THR A 193 12.24 -4.07 37.51
C THR A 193 13.43 -3.17 37.19
N SER A 194 14.11 -3.42 36.08
CA SER A 194 15.16 -2.55 35.54
C SER A 194 14.53 -1.33 34.86
N GLY A 195 14.80 -0.14 35.38
CA GLY A 195 14.41 1.11 34.72
C GLY A 195 15.12 1.29 33.39
N ARG A 196 16.36 0.80 33.28
CA ARG A 196 17.12 0.82 32.03
C ARG A 196 16.53 -0.11 30.97
N ARG A 197 16.06 -1.29 31.36
CA ARG A 197 15.34 -2.21 30.47
C ARG A 197 14.04 -1.59 29.97
N LEU A 198 13.27 -0.91 30.83
CA LEU A 198 12.04 -0.23 30.42
C LEU A 198 12.32 0.85 29.37
N TYR A 199 13.32 1.71 29.60
CA TYR A 199 13.73 2.72 28.61
C TYR A 199 14.21 2.08 27.29
N TYR A 200 14.98 0.99 27.38
CA TYR A 200 15.40 0.22 26.21
C TYR A 200 14.20 -0.34 25.41
N MET A 201 13.20 -0.88 26.11
CA MET A 201 11.99 -1.41 25.52
C MET A 201 11.17 -0.30 24.83
N ASP A 202 11.13 0.91 25.39
CA ASP A 202 10.49 2.06 24.75
C ASP A 202 11.17 2.41 23.42
N LEU A 203 12.51 2.53 23.40
CA LEU A 203 13.25 2.78 22.16
C LEU A 203 12.98 1.71 21.10
N ARG A 204 12.96 0.43 21.51
CA ARG A 204 12.59 -0.69 20.63
C ARG A 204 11.16 -0.60 20.12
N TYR A 205 10.22 -0.23 20.99
CA TYR A 205 8.82 -0.03 20.62
C TYR A 205 8.70 1.05 19.54
N TRP A 206 9.35 2.21 19.73
CA TRP A 206 9.35 3.29 18.75
C TRP A 206 10.01 2.90 17.42
N SER A 207 11.16 2.22 17.48
CA SER A 207 11.81 1.65 16.29
C SER A 207 10.87 0.74 15.51
N ASN A 208 10.26 -0.23 16.19
CA ASN A 208 9.35 -1.20 15.57
C ASN A 208 8.10 -0.52 15.00
N ARG A 209 7.56 0.48 15.71
CA ARG A 209 6.39 1.24 15.25
C ARG A 209 6.69 2.02 13.97
N ALA A 210 7.83 2.71 13.91
CA ALA A 210 8.27 3.41 12.71
C ALA A 210 8.50 2.44 11.53
N LEU A 211 9.18 1.30 11.75
CA LEU A 211 9.39 0.30 10.70
C LEU A 211 8.08 -0.35 10.21
N LYS A 212 7.08 -0.50 11.09
CA LYS A 212 5.73 -0.92 10.69
C LYS A 212 5.06 0.12 9.79
N TYR A 213 5.19 1.41 10.07
CA TYR A 213 4.69 2.48 9.20
C TYR A 213 5.38 2.52 7.84
N ALA A 214 6.71 2.30 7.81
CA ALA A 214 7.44 2.15 6.56
C ALA A 214 6.90 0.95 5.74
N THR A 215 6.70 -0.19 6.39
CA THR A 215 6.10 -1.38 5.74
C THR A 215 4.70 -1.08 5.19
N ALA A 216 3.84 -0.39 5.96
CA ALA A 216 2.52 0.00 5.49
C ALA A 216 2.59 0.94 4.27
N ALA A 217 3.55 1.87 4.22
CA ALA A 217 3.76 2.72 3.05
C ALA A 217 4.13 1.91 1.80
N THR A 218 4.96 0.87 1.92
CA THR A 218 5.25 -0.03 0.79
C THR A 218 4.02 -0.80 0.31
N MET A 219 3.11 -1.18 1.21
CA MET A 219 1.83 -1.79 0.82
C MET A 219 0.95 -0.83 0.03
N ILE A 220 0.95 0.46 0.41
CA ILE A 220 0.24 1.52 -0.34
C ILE A 220 0.83 1.65 -1.75
N VAL A 221 2.16 1.67 -1.88
CA VAL A 221 2.84 1.68 -3.19
C VAL A 221 2.37 0.50 -4.05
N LEU A 222 2.43 -0.73 -3.53
CA LEU A 222 2.03 -1.92 -4.27
C LEU A 222 0.55 -1.88 -4.70
N ALA A 223 -0.35 -1.46 -3.79
CA ALA A 223 -1.76 -1.30 -4.11
C ALA A 223 -2.00 -0.22 -5.18
N ASN A 224 -1.29 0.90 -5.09
CA ASN A 224 -1.35 2.00 -6.03
C ASN A 224 -0.94 1.56 -7.46
N HIS A 225 0.15 0.80 -7.57
CA HIS A 225 0.59 0.19 -8.84
C HIS A 225 -0.49 -0.70 -9.47
N VAL A 226 -1.09 -1.60 -8.69
CA VAL A 226 -2.11 -2.53 -9.20
C VAL A 226 -3.37 -1.78 -9.62
N ILE A 227 -3.86 -0.85 -8.79
CA ILE A 227 -5.07 -0.08 -9.09
C ILE A 227 -4.86 0.79 -10.32
N SER A 228 -3.74 1.51 -10.40
CA SER A 228 -3.44 2.37 -11.55
C SER A 228 -3.26 1.55 -12.83
N ALA A 229 -2.56 0.41 -12.80
CA ALA A 229 -2.42 -0.45 -13.98
C ALA A 229 -3.78 -0.89 -14.56
N LEU A 230 -4.71 -1.29 -13.69
CA LEU A 230 -6.05 -1.70 -14.10
C LEU A 230 -6.91 -0.51 -14.57
N ASP A 231 -6.86 0.63 -13.87
CA ASP A 231 -7.59 1.83 -14.25
C ASP A 231 -7.08 2.40 -15.57
N ALA A 232 -5.77 2.42 -15.82
CA ALA A 232 -5.18 2.84 -17.08
C ALA A 232 -5.68 2.01 -18.27
N ALA A 233 -5.72 0.69 -18.13
CA ALA A 233 -6.25 -0.21 -19.15
C ALA A 233 -7.73 0.11 -19.46
N TRP A 234 -8.54 0.30 -18.41
CA TRP A 234 -9.94 0.63 -18.55
C TRP A 234 -10.15 2.03 -19.15
N THR A 235 -9.37 3.02 -18.72
CA THR A 235 -9.41 4.40 -19.21
C THR A 235 -9.04 4.45 -20.70
N ALA A 236 -8.03 3.70 -21.15
CA ALA A 236 -7.70 3.57 -22.56
C ALA A 236 -8.84 2.93 -23.37
N HIS A 237 -9.47 1.87 -22.84
CA HIS A 237 -10.61 1.24 -23.50
C HIS A 237 -11.81 2.19 -23.61
N ARG A 238 -12.13 2.93 -22.55
CA ARG A 238 -13.21 3.93 -22.54
C ARG A 238 -12.91 5.10 -23.48
N HIS A 239 -11.66 5.55 -23.52
CA HIS A 239 -11.23 6.57 -24.47
C HIS A 239 -11.48 6.12 -25.91
N ASN A 240 -11.15 4.87 -26.25
CA ASN A 240 -11.42 4.31 -27.57
C ASN A 240 -12.92 4.27 -27.90
N GLN A 241 -13.77 3.87 -26.96
CA GLN A 241 -15.22 3.87 -27.16
C GLN A 241 -15.77 5.29 -27.39
N SER A 242 -15.28 6.30 -26.65
CA SER A 242 -15.70 7.69 -26.83
C SER A 242 -15.32 8.28 -28.19
N GLN A 243 -14.35 7.66 -28.86
CA GLN A 243 -13.85 8.05 -30.16
C GLN A 243 -14.40 7.15 -31.29
N ALA A 244 -15.24 6.16 -30.96
CA ALA A 244 -15.84 5.29 -31.96
C ALA A 244 -16.79 6.13 -32.85
N PRO A 245 -16.59 6.15 -34.18
CA PRO A 245 -17.46 6.91 -35.06
C PRO A 245 -18.86 6.33 -35.02
N VAL A 246 -19.83 7.14 -34.60
CA VAL A 246 -21.26 6.86 -34.84
C VAL A 246 -21.50 7.12 -36.31
N ALA A 247 -21.62 6.07 -37.11
CA ALA A 247 -21.97 6.19 -38.52
C ALA A 247 -23.50 6.16 -38.63
N ILE A 248 -24.10 7.29 -39.01
CA ILE A 248 -25.49 7.31 -39.48
C ILE A 248 -25.45 6.94 -40.96
N GLN A 249 -25.94 5.76 -41.31
CA GLN A 249 -26.09 5.32 -42.68
C GLN A 249 -27.54 5.52 -43.12
N LEU A 250 -27.78 6.34 -44.13
CA LEU A 250 -29.10 6.42 -44.76
C LEU A 250 -29.24 5.23 -45.71
N ARG A 251 -30.26 4.41 -45.49
CA ARG A 251 -30.55 3.24 -46.33
C ARG A 251 -31.99 3.34 -46.84
N TYR A 252 -32.19 2.98 -48.10
CA TYR A 252 -33.52 2.76 -48.64
C TYR A 252 -33.97 1.34 -48.32
N VAL A 253 -35.10 1.21 -47.62
CA VAL A 253 -35.74 -0.07 -47.33
C VAL A 253 -37.10 -0.08 -48.00
N GLN A 254 -37.42 -1.19 -48.68
CA GLN A 254 -38.71 -1.40 -49.30
C GLN A 254 -39.68 -1.89 -48.21
N TRP A 255 -40.65 -1.07 -47.84
CA TRP A 255 -41.73 -1.44 -46.92
C TRP A 255 -43.05 -1.35 -47.68
N GLU A 256 -43.82 -2.45 -47.71
CA GLU A 256 -45.10 -2.53 -48.43
C GLU A 256 -45.03 -2.09 -49.91
N GLY A 257 -43.89 -2.36 -50.57
CA GLY A 257 -43.68 -2.01 -51.98
C GLY A 257 -43.40 -0.53 -52.25
N GLN A 258 -43.18 0.28 -51.21
CA GLN A 258 -42.76 1.69 -51.33
C GLN A 258 -41.34 1.88 -50.79
N PRO A 259 -40.46 2.63 -51.49
CA PRO A 259 -39.14 2.96 -50.97
C PRO A 259 -39.25 3.97 -49.82
N GLN A 260 -38.84 3.56 -48.62
CA GLN A 260 -38.72 4.48 -47.49
C GLN A 260 -37.24 4.71 -47.13
N MET A 261 -36.91 5.97 -46.84
CA MET A 261 -35.62 6.35 -46.29
C MET A 261 -35.62 6.08 -44.80
N VAL A 262 -34.72 5.21 -44.35
CA VAL A 262 -34.49 4.96 -42.93
C VAL A 262 -33.06 5.36 -42.57
N ALA A 263 -32.90 5.99 -41.41
CA ALA A 263 -31.60 6.26 -40.82
C ALA A 263 -31.19 5.06 -39.97
N GLU A 264 -30.19 4.31 -40.41
CA GLU A 264 -29.60 3.21 -39.67
C GLU A 264 -28.40 3.72 -38.87
N LEU A 265 -28.46 3.57 -37.55
CA LEU A 265 -27.39 3.98 -36.65
C LEU A 265 -26.43 2.80 -36.47
N THR A 266 -25.34 2.76 -37.23
CA THR A 266 -24.33 1.71 -37.11
C THR A 266 -23.28 2.11 -36.08
N LEU A 267 -23.32 1.47 -34.92
CA LEU A 267 -22.26 1.55 -33.92
C LEU A 267 -21.16 0.56 -34.29
N LYS A 268 -19.97 1.06 -34.67
CA LYS A 268 -18.78 0.22 -34.83
C LYS A 268 -18.09 0.10 -33.48
N TRP A 269 -18.35 -0.99 -32.76
CA TRP A 269 -17.66 -1.39 -31.53
C TRP A 269 -16.36 -2.15 -31.81
#